data_AF-A0A9D7Z6V5-F1
#
_entry.id   AF-A0A9D7Z6V5-F1
#
_cell.length_a   1.000
_cell.length_b   1.000
_cell.length_c   1.000
_cell.angle_alpha   90.00
_cell.angle_beta   90.00
_cell.angle_gamma   90.00
#
_symmetry.space_group_name_H-M   'P 1'
#
loop_
_entity.id
_entity.type
_entity.pdbx_description
1 polymer ?
#
loop_
_entity_poly.entity_id
_entity_poly.type
_entity_poly.pdbx_seq_one_letter_code
_entity_poly.pdbx_strand_id
1 'polypeptide(L)'
;MTQGPNRVLDDLAKLMTDAAGVAQGARREVETAFRAQAERFLADMDLVKREEHDVVRDMAAKALDMVEALEARVAELEAASGKPADRTPPANDD
;
A
#
# COMPACT_ATOMS: atom_id res chain seq x y z
N MET A 1 9.10 52.00 -46.02
CA MET A 1 9.35 51.57 -44.63
C MET A 1 8.17 52.01 -43.79
N THR A 2 7.21 51.12 -43.55
CA THR A 2 6.05 51.39 -42.68
C THR A 2 6.08 50.42 -41.53
N GLN A 3 6.80 50.79 -40.46
CA GLN A 3 6.73 50.12 -39.17
C GLN A 3 5.41 50.54 -38.49
N GLY A 4 4.37 49.74 -38.71
CA GLY A 4 3.06 49.95 -38.08
C GLY A 4 2.94 49.27 -36.71
N PRO A 5 1.83 49.52 -35.98
CA PRO A 5 1.48 49.00 -34.64
C PRO A 5 1.52 47.47 -34.46
N ASN A 6 1.80 46.74 -35.53
CA ASN A 6 1.75 45.29 -35.60
C ASN A 6 2.94 44.58 -34.96
N ARG A 7 4.07 45.27 -34.70
CA ARG A 7 5.28 44.63 -34.12
C ARG A 7 5.10 44.24 -32.65
N VAL A 8 4.53 45.12 -31.83
CA VAL A 8 4.31 44.85 -30.40
C VAL A 8 3.31 43.70 -30.21
N LEU A 9 2.29 43.64 -31.07
CA LEU A 9 1.32 42.54 -31.08
C LEU A 9 1.94 41.23 -31.58
N ASP A 10 2.84 41.27 -32.56
CA ASP A 10 3.56 40.10 -33.07
C ASP A 10 4.57 39.53 -32.05
N ASP A 11 5.28 40.41 -31.34
CA ASP A 11 6.21 40.02 -30.28
C ASP A 11 5.44 39.44 -29.06
N LEU A 12 4.25 39.98 -28.75
CA LEU A 12 3.35 39.39 -27.75
C LEU A 12 2.80 38.03 -28.19
N ALA A 13 2.43 37.87 -29.46
CA ALA A 13 1.95 36.59 -29.99
C ALA A 13 3.03 35.51 -29.95
N LYS A 14 4.29 35.87 -30.26
CA LYS A 14 5.46 34.99 -30.10
C LYS A 14 5.69 34.62 -28.64
N LEU A 15 5.70 35.59 -27.74
CA LEU A 15 5.86 35.35 -26.31
C LEU A 15 4.75 34.42 -25.76
N MET A 16 3.50 34.62 -26.18
CA MET A 16 2.38 33.78 -25.76
C MET A 16 2.50 32.35 -26.32
N THR A 17 3.02 32.20 -27.54
CA THR A 17 3.27 30.87 -28.14
C THR A 17 4.41 30.16 -27.44
N ASP A 18 5.50 30.87 -27.14
CA ASP A 18 6.66 30.34 -26.41
C ASP A 18 6.26 29.97 -24.97
N ALA A 19 5.51 30.83 -24.29
CA ALA A 19 4.99 30.59 -22.95
C ALA A 19 4.00 29.40 -22.92
N ALA A 20 3.16 29.25 -23.95
CA ALA A 20 2.29 28.09 -24.08
C ALA A 20 3.10 26.80 -24.25
N GLY A 21 4.19 26.83 -25.03
CA GLY A 21 5.12 25.69 -25.16
C GLY A 21 5.79 25.31 -23.84
N VAL A 22 6.29 26.30 -23.09
CA VAL A 22 6.89 26.09 -21.77
C VAL A 22 5.86 25.58 -20.75
N ALA A 23 4.64 26.12 -20.74
CA ALA A 23 3.58 25.68 -19.83
C ALA A 23 3.16 24.23 -20.07
N GLN A 24 3.12 23.79 -21.34
CA GLN A 24 2.86 22.39 -21.68
C GLN A 24 4.00 21.46 -21.24
N GLY A 25 5.25 21.90 -21.36
CA GLY A 25 6.42 21.18 -20.84
C GLY A 25 6.39 21.07 -19.31
N ALA A 26 6.23 22.20 -18.62
CA ALA A 26 6.14 22.28 -17.17
C ALA A 26 5.00 21.43 -16.60
N ARG A 27 3.84 21.37 -17.26
CA ARG A 27 2.74 20.50 -16.86
C ARG A 27 3.14 19.02 -16.84
N ARG A 28 3.84 18.54 -17.86
CA ARG A 28 4.29 17.13 -17.94
C ARG A 28 5.33 16.81 -16.87
N GLU A 29 6.23 17.75 -16.61
CA GLU A 29 7.25 17.61 -15.55
C GLU A 29 6.60 17.56 -14.16
N VAL A 30 5.63 18.43 -13.90
CA VAL A 30 4.86 18.43 -12.63
C VAL A 30 4.08 17.13 -12.47
N GLU A 31 3.42 16.63 -13.53
CA GLU A 31 2.70 15.35 -13.47
C GLU A 31 3.64 14.18 -13.16
N THR A 32 4.82 14.16 -13.77
CA THR A 32 5.84 13.13 -13.54
C THR A 32 6.41 13.21 -12.13
N ALA A 33 6.74 14.41 -11.66
CA ALA A 33 7.24 14.64 -10.30
C ALA A 33 6.19 14.28 -9.24
N PHE A 34 4.92 14.63 -9.49
CA PHE A 34 3.82 14.28 -8.61
C PHE A 34 3.61 12.77 -8.53
N ARG A 35 3.64 12.07 -9.68
CA ARG A 35 3.54 10.60 -9.71
C ARG A 35 4.69 9.96 -8.93
N ALA A 36 5.93 10.40 -9.15
CA ALA A 36 7.09 9.88 -8.43
C ALA A 36 6.99 10.13 -6.92
N GLN A 37 6.49 11.30 -6.51
CA GLN A 37 6.27 11.61 -5.10
C GLN A 37 5.15 10.77 -4.49
N ALA A 38 4.06 10.54 -5.22
CA ALA A 38 2.96 9.68 -4.80
C ALA A 38 3.40 8.22 -4.67
N GLU A 39 4.16 7.69 -5.63
CA GLU A 39 4.73 6.33 -5.56
C GLU A 39 5.65 6.18 -4.35
N ARG A 40 6.50 7.17 -4.09
CA ARG A 40 7.36 7.17 -2.89
C ARG A 40 6.55 7.22 -1.61
N PHE A 41 5.53 8.07 -1.53
CA PHE A 41 4.64 8.14 -0.37
C PHE A 41 3.91 6.82 -0.13
N LEU A 42 3.36 6.20 -1.18
CA LEU A 42 2.71 4.88 -1.08
C LEU A 42 3.70 3.78 -0.68
N ALA A 43 4.96 3.85 -1.13
CA ALA A 43 6.00 2.90 -0.74
C ALA A 43 6.47 3.09 0.72
N ASP A 44 6.45 4.34 1.21
CA ASP A 44 6.76 4.68 2.59
C ASP A 44 5.60 4.34 3.54
N MET A 45 4.38 4.21 3.02
CA MET A 45 3.26 3.65 3.78
C MET A 45 3.45 2.13 3.88
N ASP A 46 3.38 1.59 5.10
CA ASP A 46 3.44 0.15 5.39
C ASP A 46 2.14 -0.56 4.92
N LEU A 47 1.92 -0.58 3.61
CA LEU A 47 0.73 -1.12 2.97
C LEU A 47 0.94 -2.59 2.65
N VAL A 48 0.18 -3.45 3.32
CA VAL A 48 0.10 -4.86 2.97
C VAL A 48 -0.62 -4.99 1.63
N LYS A 49 0.00 -5.71 0.68
CA LYS A 49 -0.67 -5.97 -0.60
C LYS A 49 -1.92 -6.80 -0.36
N ARG A 50 -2.97 -6.54 -1.13
CA ARG A 50 -4.22 -7.30 -1.04
C ARG A 50 -3.99 -8.81 -1.14
N GLU A 51 -3.12 -9.24 -2.05
CA GLU A 51 -2.78 -10.65 -2.23
C GLU A 51 -2.11 -11.25 -0.99
N GLU A 52 -1.15 -10.55 -0.38
CA GLU A 52 -0.48 -10.99 0.85
C GLU A 52 -1.48 -11.07 2.01
N HIS A 53 -2.39 -10.10 2.12
CA HIS A 53 -3.46 -10.11 3.11
C HIS A 53 -4.40 -11.31 2.91
N ASP A 54 -4.80 -11.59 1.67
CA ASP A 54 -5.70 -12.69 1.34
C ASP A 54 -5.03 -14.05 1.63
N VAL A 55 -3.74 -14.21 1.32
CA VAL A 55 -2.95 -15.40 1.66
C VAL A 55 -2.87 -15.61 3.18
N VAL A 56 -2.57 -14.55 3.96
CA VAL A 56 -2.49 -14.65 5.42
C VAL A 56 -3.85 -14.94 6.04
N ARG A 57 -4.93 -14.34 5.51
CA ARG A 57 -6.30 -14.63 5.92
C ARG A 57 -6.63 -16.11 5.73
N ASP A 58 -6.36 -16.66 4.55
CA ASP A 58 -6.63 -18.07 4.25
C ASP A 58 -5.78 -19.01 5.12
N MET A 59 -4.52 -18.64 5.37
CA MET A 59 -3.64 -19.38 6.29
C MET A 59 -4.17 -19.35 7.73
N ALA A 60 -4.64 -18.19 8.20
CA ALA A 60 -5.20 -18.04 9.54
C ALA A 60 -6.49 -18.87 9.71
N ALA A 61 -7.37 -18.88 8.71
CA ALA A 61 -8.57 -19.71 8.72
C ALA A 61 -8.21 -21.21 8.84
N LYS A 62 -7.30 -21.70 7.99
CA LYS A 62 -6.83 -23.09 8.05
C LYS A 62 -6.17 -23.43 9.38
N ALA A 63 -5.41 -22.50 9.96
CA ALA A 63 -4.78 -22.70 11.25
C ALA A 63 -5.81 -22.90 12.37
N LEU A 64 -6.89 -22.11 12.37
CA LEU A 64 -7.99 -22.27 13.34
C LEU A 64 -8.67 -23.63 13.17
N ASP A 65 -9.00 -24.04 11.94
CA ASP A 65 -9.58 -25.37 11.67
C ASP A 65 -8.67 -26.51 12.17
N MET A 66 -7.36 -26.38 11.94
CA MET A 66 -6.37 -27.35 12.41
C MET A 66 -6.24 -27.36 13.94
N VAL A 67 -6.34 -26.21 14.60
CA VAL A 67 -6.31 -26.11 16.07
C VAL A 67 -7.51 -26.84 16.66
N GLU A 68 -8.72 -26.59 16.17
CA GLU A 68 -9.94 -27.27 16.66
C GLU A 68 -9.84 -28.79 16.50
N ALA A 69 -9.36 -29.26 15.34
CA ALA A 69 -9.15 -30.68 15.08
C ALA A 69 -8.10 -31.32 16.02
N LEU A 70 -7.01 -30.60 16.30
CA LEU A 70 -5.98 -31.06 17.23
C LEU A 70 -6.48 -31.05 18.67
N GLU A 71 -7.20 -30.03 19.11
CA GLU A 71 -7.80 -29.95 20.44
C GLU A 71 -8.78 -31.11 20.68
N ALA A 72 -9.64 -31.41 19.70
CA ALA A 72 -10.54 -32.55 19.78
C ALA A 72 -9.76 -33.87 19.94
N ARG A 73 -8.72 -34.07 19.14
CA ARG A 73 -7.87 -35.26 19.23
C ARG A 73 -7.12 -35.36 20.55
N VAL A 74 -6.64 -34.23 21.08
CA VAL A 74 -5.99 -34.19 22.41
C VAL A 74 -7.00 -34.56 23.49
N ALA A 75 -8.23 -34.03 23.46
CA ALA A 75 -9.26 -34.38 24.43
C ALA A 75 -9.62 -35.87 24.41
N GLU A 76 -9.76 -36.47 23.22
CA GLU A 76 -9.98 -37.92 23.07
C GLU A 76 -8.83 -38.73 23.66
N LEU A 77 -7.59 -38.34 23.38
CA LEU A 77 -6.41 -39.01 23.90
C LEU A 77 -6.28 -38.84 25.43
N GLU A 78 -6.53 -37.66 25.98
CA GLU A 78 -6.53 -37.39 27.41
C GLU A 78 -7.58 -38.26 28.13
N ALA A 79 -8.79 -38.35 27.58
CA ALA A 79 -9.85 -39.22 28.10
C ALA A 79 -9.46 -40.70 28.06
N ALA A 80 -8.80 -41.15 26.99
CA ALA A 80 -8.32 -42.53 26.86
C ALA A 80 -7.12 -42.85 27.78
N SER A 81 -6.29 -41.86 28.09
CA SER A 81 -5.05 -42.02 28.86
C SER A 81 -5.28 -42.06 30.38
N GLY A 82 -6.47 -41.67 30.87
CA GLY A 82 -6.81 -41.68 32.29
C GLY A 82 -5.93 -40.79 33.18
N LYS A 83 -5.10 -39.91 32.59
CA LYS A 83 -4.19 -39.03 33.31
C LYS A 83 -4.96 -37.75 33.69
N PRO A 84 -5.14 -37.43 34.98
CA PRO A 84 -5.83 -36.19 35.35
C PRO A 84 -5.04 -35.01 34.80
N ALA A 85 -5.74 -34.09 34.14
CA ALA A 85 -5.18 -32.87 33.58
C ALA A 85 -4.67 -31.98 34.72
N ASP A 86 -3.40 -32.13 35.09
CA ASP A 86 -2.68 -31.15 35.89
C ASP A 86 -2.39 -29.94 34.99
N ARG A 87 -3.43 -29.13 34.74
CA ARG A 87 -3.27 -27.78 34.23
C ARG A 87 -3.16 -26.84 35.42
N THR A 88 -2.05 -26.93 36.13
CA THR A 88 -1.59 -25.77 36.90
C THR A 88 -0.98 -24.80 35.88
N PRO A 89 -1.60 -23.62 35.63
CA PRO A 89 -0.97 -22.61 34.79
C PRO A 89 0.37 -22.23 35.44
N PRO A 90 1.47 -22.03 34.69
CA PRO A 90 2.67 -21.45 35.29
C PRO A 90 2.26 -20.12 35.92
N ALA A 91 2.42 -20.03 37.24
CA ALA A 91 2.38 -18.76 37.93
C ALA A 91 3.45 -17.90 37.24
N ASN A 92 3.01 -16.83 36.59
CA ASN A 92 3.92 -15.78 36.15
C ASN A 92 4.46 -15.14 37.43
N ASP A 93 5.58 -15.67 37.92
CA ASP A 93 6.47 -14.94 38.80
C ASP A 93 7.37 -14.07 37.88
N ASP A 94 7.35 -12.77 38.16
CA ASP A 94 8.08 -11.63 37.57
C ASP A 94 7.46 -10.89 36.35
#